data_AF-A0A0L6JQF1-F1
#
_entry.id   AF-A0A0L6JQF1-F1
#
_cell.length_a   1.000
_cell.length_b   1.000
_cell.length_c   1.000
_cell.angle_alpha   90.00
_cell.angle_beta   90.00
_cell.angle_gamma   90.00
#
_symmetry.space_group_name_H-M   'P 1'
#
loop_
_entity.id
_entity.type
_entity.pdbx_description
1 polymer ?
#
loop_
_entity_poly.entity_id
_entity_poly.type
_entity_poly.pdbx_seq_one_letter_code
_entity_poly.pdbx_strand_id
1 'polypeptide(L)'
;MNNVRFDFIIHWLWTIVFALLALSGLAMVGAQYGWILNYDIVSADYVHRVLAAVYVLLTFISIVIEVIRGIKSDEKKLTWFMIGKSGYQLFTFITTLIFIITGAIIWVCMDSNMAVVSFALYVHEKLTYIVVASVIWHIYVKCHALLLPKRPSSKENVSDKYN
;
A
#
# COMPACT_ATOMS: atom_id res chain seq x y z
N MET A 1 8.22 -24.27 -0.14
CA MET A 1 9.10 -23.07 -0.13
C MET A 1 8.80 -22.28 1.13
N ASN A 2 9.81 -21.82 1.87
CA ASN A 2 9.62 -21.12 3.15
C ASN A 2 8.79 -19.83 2.94
N ASN A 3 7.50 -19.88 3.29
CA ASN A 3 6.51 -18.84 3.00
C ASN A 3 6.90 -17.43 3.50
N VAL A 4 7.71 -17.34 4.57
CA VAL A 4 8.19 -16.09 5.20
C VAL A 4 9.23 -15.32 4.37
N ARG A 5 9.87 -15.97 3.39
CA ARG A 5 10.81 -15.26 2.50
C ARG A 5 10.07 -14.61 1.34
N PHE A 6 9.01 -15.23 0.86
CA PHE A 6 8.29 -14.77 -0.31
C PHE A 6 7.37 -13.59 0.00
N ASP A 7 6.60 -13.67 1.10
CA ASP A 7 5.73 -12.57 1.55
C ASP A 7 6.53 -11.30 1.85
N PHE A 8 7.72 -11.45 2.46
CA PHE A 8 8.65 -10.36 2.71
C PHE A 8 9.16 -9.72 1.40
N ILE A 9 9.62 -10.52 0.44
CA ILE A 9 10.15 -10.01 -0.85
C ILE A 9 9.06 -9.25 -1.62
N ILE A 10 7.86 -9.85 -1.74
CA ILE A 10 6.75 -9.23 -2.47
C ILE A 10 6.30 -7.93 -1.80
N HIS A 11 6.26 -7.90 -0.46
CA HIS A 11 5.94 -6.69 0.29
C HIS A 11 6.90 -5.53 -0.03
N TRP A 12 8.20 -5.78 0.03
CA TRP A 12 9.20 -4.73 -0.22
C TRP A 12 9.26 -4.32 -1.67
N LEU A 13 9.15 -5.28 -2.60
CA LEU A 13 9.09 -4.96 -4.03
C LEU A 13 7.91 -4.03 -4.34
N TRP A 14 6.71 -4.38 -3.86
CA TRP A 14 5.53 -3.55 -4.05
C TRP A 14 5.66 -2.21 -3.33
N THR A 15 6.23 -2.16 -2.13
CA THR A 15 6.47 -0.91 -1.39
C THR A 15 7.41 0.02 -2.14
N ILE A 16 8.47 -0.50 -2.76
CA ILE A 16 9.40 0.29 -3.58
C ILE A 16 8.67 0.87 -4.79
N VAL A 17 7.90 0.03 -5.51
CA VAL A 17 7.12 0.49 -6.67
C VAL A 17 6.09 1.54 -6.26
N PHE A 18 5.38 1.32 -5.14
CA PHE A 18 4.44 2.27 -4.57
C PHE A 18 5.11 3.60 -4.20
N ALA A 19 6.29 3.58 -3.58
CA ALA A 19 7.02 4.78 -3.21
C ALA A 19 7.42 5.60 -4.45
N LEU A 20 7.91 4.94 -5.50
CA LEU A 20 8.25 5.60 -6.76
C LEU A 20 7.01 6.15 -7.48
N LEU A 21 5.88 5.46 -7.41
CA LEU A 21 4.58 5.96 -7.89
C LEU A 21 4.13 7.20 -7.12
N ALA A 22 4.21 7.18 -5.80
CA ALA A 22 3.83 8.31 -4.97
C ALA A 22 4.72 9.53 -5.24
N LEU A 23 6.04 9.35 -5.37
CA LEU A 23 6.98 10.43 -5.68
C LEU A 23 6.75 11.03 -7.07
N SER A 24 6.63 10.20 -8.10
CA SER A 24 6.34 10.66 -9.46
C SER A 24 4.94 11.30 -9.57
N GLY A 25 3.94 10.74 -8.88
CA GLY A 25 2.59 11.29 -8.83
C GLY A 25 2.53 12.66 -8.16
N LEU A 26 3.16 12.80 -6.99
CA LEU A 26 3.26 14.08 -6.27
C LEU A 26 3.99 15.13 -7.10
N ALA A 27 5.07 14.77 -7.80
CA ALA A 27 5.77 15.69 -8.69
C ALA A 27 4.86 16.27 -9.80
N MET A 28 3.82 15.53 -10.22
CA MET A 28 2.85 15.97 -11.22
C MET A 28 1.68 16.80 -10.68
N VAL A 29 1.48 16.86 -9.35
CA VAL A 29 0.39 17.66 -8.73
C VAL A 29 0.56 19.17 -8.96
N GLY A 30 1.74 19.61 -9.42
CA GLY A 30 1.98 20.98 -9.89
C GLY A 30 3.11 21.67 -9.14
N ALA A 31 3.08 23.01 -9.11
CA ALA A 31 4.19 23.85 -8.64
C ALA A 31 4.61 23.58 -7.18
N GLN A 32 3.69 23.12 -6.34
CA GLN A 32 3.97 22.86 -4.92
C GLN A 32 4.99 21.72 -4.70
N TYR A 33 4.97 20.70 -5.55
CA TYR A 33 5.75 19.48 -5.39
C TYR A 33 6.65 19.15 -6.58
N GLY A 34 6.64 19.96 -7.64
CA GLY A 34 7.46 19.76 -8.84
C GLY A 34 8.97 19.67 -8.55
N TRP A 35 9.44 20.29 -7.47
CA TRP A 35 10.84 20.21 -7.03
C TRP A 35 11.33 18.77 -6.76
N ILE A 36 10.45 17.82 -6.47
CA ILE A 36 10.79 16.40 -6.22
C ILE A 36 11.53 15.78 -7.42
N LEU A 37 11.16 16.16 -8.64
CA LEU A 37 11.79 15.70 -9.89
C LEU A 37 12.28 16.89 -10.75
N ASN A 38 12.77 17.96 -10.11
CA ASN A 38 13.31 19.15 -10.78
C ASN A 38 12.36 19.79 -11.81
N TYR A 39 11.05 19.73 -11.57
CA TYR A 39 10.00 20.21 -12.48
C TYR A 39 10.00 19.54 -13.86
N ASP A 40 10.65 18.37 -14.00
CA ASP A 40 10.55 17.54 -15.21
C ASP A 40 9.26 16.70 -15.19
N ILE A 41 8.17 17.37 -15.54
CA ILE A 41 6.82 16.78 -15.54
C ILE A 41 6.71 15.65 -16.59
N VAL A 42 7.43 15.77 -17.71
CA VAL A 42 7.38 14.76 -18.79
C VAL A 42 7.99 13.45 -18.31
N SER A 43 9.18 13.51 -17.68
CA SER A 43 9.79 12.33 -17.08
C SER A 43 8.93 11.77 -15.93
N ALA A 44 8.34 12.64 -15.12
CA ALA A 44 7.43 12.23 -14.04
C ALA A 44 6.22 11.44 -14.57
N ASP A 45 5.54 11.94 -15.60
CA ASP A 45 4.40 11.27 -16.24
C ASP A 45 4.79 9.93 -16.84
N TYR A 46 5.89 9.89 -17.60
CA TYR A 46 6.38 8.65 -18.20
C TYR A 46 6.71 7.59 -17.14
N VAL A 47 7.48 7.96 -16.12
CA VAL A 47 7.85 7.06 -15.02
C VAL A 47 6.63 6.59 -14.26
N HIS A 48 5.68 7.49 -13.97
CA HIS A 48 4.46 7.16 -13.25
C HIS A 48 3.63 6.11 -14.01
N ARG A 49 3.41 6.29 -15.31
CA ARG A 49 2.63 5.36 -16.15
C ARG A 49 3.29 3.99 -16.26
N VAL A 50 4.61 3.94 -16.47
CA VAL A 50 5.36 2.68 -16.55
C VAL A 50 5.30 1.93 -15.21
N LEU A 51 5.53 2.62 -14.10
CA LEU A 51 5.44 2.01 -12.78
C LEU A 51 4.01 1.61 -12.42
N ALA A 52 2.99 2.33 -12.90
CA ALA A 52 1.60 1.99 -12.68
C ALA A 52 1.27 0.64 -13.31
N ALA A 53 1.76 0.36 -14.52
CA ALA A 53 1.59 -0.94 -15.15
C ALA A 53 2.25 -2.07 -14.33
N VAL A 54 3.47 -1.84 -13.82
CA VAL A 54 4.17 -2.81 -12.96
C VAL A 54 3.40 -3.03 -11.64
N TYR A 55 2.93 -1.95 -11.04
CA TYR A 55 2.17 -1.98 -9.78
C TYR A 55 0.83 -2.72 -9.91
N VAL A 56 0.10 -2.48 -10.99
CA VAL A 56 -1.13 -3.20 -11.33
C VAL A 56 -0.86 -4.69 -11.46
N LEU A 57 0.20 -5.08 -12.17
CA LEU A 57 0.59 -6.48 -12.34
C LEU A 57 0.97 -7.14 -11.00
N LEU A 58 1.80 -6.49 -10.18
CA LEU A 58 2.16 -6.98 -8.85
C LEU A 58 0.94 -7.11 -7.93
N THR A 59 0.01 -6.17 -8.03
CA THR A 59 -1.25 -6.19 -7.27
C THR A 59 -2.11 -7.36 -7.69
N PHE A 60 -2.31 -7.59 -8.99
CA PHE A 60 -3.08 -8.74 -9.48
C PHE A 60 -2.48 -10.07 -9.04
N ILE A 61 -1.16 -10.23 -9.13
CA ILE A 61 -0.46 -11.42 -8.61
C ILE A 61 -0.77 -11.59 -7.12
N SER A 62 -0.69 -10.50 -6.34
CA SER A 62 -0.96 -10.53 -4.90
C SER A 62 -2.42 -10.91 -4.58
N ILE A 63 -3.38 -10.39 -5.34
CA ILE A 63 -4.81 -10.74 -5.21
C ILE A 63 -5.03 -12.22 -5.53
N VAL A 64 -4.48 -12.72 -6.64
CA VAL A 64 -4.61 -14.13 -7.05
C VAL A 64 -4.08 -15.05 -5.95
N ILE A 65 -2.92 -14.72 -5.36
CA ILE A 65 -2.35 -15.48 -4.25
C ILE A 65 -3.31 -15.49 -3.05
N GLU A 66 -3.87 -14.34 -2.66
CA GLU A 66 -4.82 -14.27 -1.54
C GLU A 66 -6.12 -15.04 -1.82
N VAL A 67 -6.64 -14.98 -3.06
CA VAL A 67 -7.82 -15.74 -3.48
C VAL A 67 -7.55 -17.25 -3.40
N ILE A 68 -6.42 -17.73 -3.93
CA ILE A 68 -6.04 -19.14 -3.85
C ILE A 68 -5.93 -19.61 -2.40
N ARG A 69 -5.36 -18.77 -1.52
CA ARG A 69 -5.27 -19.06 -0.08
C ARG A 69 -6.64 -19.10 0.58
N GLY A 70 -7.54 -18.19 0.21
CA GLY A 70 -8.92 -18.18 0.65
C GLY A 70 -9.68 -19.46 0.25
N ILE A 71 -9.50 -19.93 -0.99
CA ILE A 71 -10.10 -21.19 -1.49
C ILE A 71 -9.53 -22.41 -0.75
N LYS A 72 -8.23 -22.39 -0.41
CA LYS A 72 -7.58 -23.47 0.35
C LYS A 72 -7.86 -23.41 1.85
N SER A 73 -8.67 -22.46 2.32
CA SER A 73 -8.93 -22.20 3.74
C SER A 73 -7.65 -22.10 4.59
N ASP A 74 -6.60 -21.52 4.02
CA ASP A 74 -5.32 -21.35 4.71
C ASP A 74 -5.40 -20.15 5.66
N GLU A 75 -5.72 -20.43 6.92
CA GLU A 75 -5.82 -19.46 8.02
C GLU A 75 -4.45 -18.92 8.49
N LYS A 76 -3.33 -19.38 7.91
CA LYS A 76 -2.00 -18.91 8.33
C LYS A 76 -1.88 -17.41 8.09
N LYS A 77 -1.59 -16.64 9.14
CA LYS A 77 -1.32 -15.21 9.00
C LYS A 77 0.02 -15.03 8.27
N LEU A 78 -0.01 -14.45 7.08
CA LEU A 78 1.21 -13.91 6.45
C LEU A 78 1.47 -12.54 7.06
N THR A 79 2.52 -12.46 7.87
CA THR A 79 2.82 -11.28 8.69
C THR A 79 3.18 -10.06 7.84
N TRP A 80 3.67 -10.28 6.61
CA TRP A 80 4.16 -9.23 5.71
C TRP A 80 3.30 -9.00 4.47
N PHE A 81 2.25 -9.80 4.25
CA PHE A 81 1.45 -9.67 3.04
C PHE A 81 0.60 -8.39 3.06
N MET A 82 0.45 -7.73 1.91
CA MET A 82 -0.15 -6.39 1.83
C MET A 82 -1.66 -6.41 1.70
N ILE A 83 -2.21 -7.49 1.14
CA ILE A 83 -3.64 -7.67 0.87
C ILE A 83 -4.20 -8.68 1.86
N GLY A 84 -5.41 -8.43 2.37
CA GLY A 84 -6.00 -9.28 3.39
C GLY A 84 -7.39 -8.82 3.79
N LYS A 85 -8.06 -9.62 4.63
CA LYS A 85 -9.49 -9.46 4.97
C LYS A 85 -9.78 -8.43 6.07
N SER A 86 -8.77 -7.92 6.78
CA SER A 86 -9.01 -7.01 7.91
C SER A 86 -7.86 -6.03 8.18
N GLY A 87 -8.15 -4.98 8.94
CA GLY A 87 -7.19 -3.98 9.39
C GLY A 87 -6.53 -3.20 8.25
N TYR A 88 -5.22 -2.97 8.38
CA TYR A 88 -4.45 -2.20 7.41
C TYR A 88 -4.39 -2.88 6.03
N GLN A 89 -4.39 -4.22 5.98
CA GLN A 89 -4.34 -4.97 4.72
C GLN A 89 -5.60 -4.75 3.87
N LEU A 90 -6.78 -4.68 4.53
CA LEU A 90 -8.04 -4.37 3.85
C LEU A 90 -8.06 -2.92 3.34
N PHE A 91 -7.55 -1.97 4.14
CA PHE A 91 -7.39 -0.59 3.73
C PHE A 91 -6.50 -0.49 2.48
N THR A 92 -5.32 -1.13 2.50
CA THR A 92 -4.41 -1.17 1.36
C THR A 92 -5.08 -1.79 0.13
N PHE A 93 -5.82 -2.89 0.29
CA PHE A 93 -6.56 -3.52 -0.81
C PHE A 93 -7.58 -2.58 -1.46
N ILE A 94 -8.46 -1.97 -0.66
CA ILE A 94 -9.52 -1.09 -1.17
C ILE A 94 -8.93 0.13 -1.87
N THR A 95 -7.98 0.80 -1.22
CA THR A 95 -7.35 2.01 -1.77
C THR A 95 -6.56 1.72 -3.05
N THR A 96 -5.87 0.58 -3.11
CA THR A 96 -5.20 0.12 -4.33
C THR A 96 -6.19 -0.07 -5.48
N LEU A 97 -7.33 -0.72 -5.23
CA LEU A 97 -8.36 -0.88 -6.26
C LEU A 97 -8.89 0.46 -6.77
N ILE A 98 -9.13 1.42 -5.87
CA ILE A 98 -9.58 2.77 -6.27
C ILE A 98 -8.51 3.47 -7.12
N PHE A 99 -7.22 3.37 -6.75
CA PHE A 99 -6.13 3.92 -7.57
C PHE A 99 -6.07 3.30 -8.97
N ILE A 100 -6.24 1.98 -9.07
CA ILE A 100 -6.23 1.30 -10.37
C ILE A 100 -7.40 1.78 -11.24
N ILE A 101 -8.61 1.84 -10.68
CA ILE A 101 -9.81 2.27 -11.41
C ILE A 101 -9.67 3.73 -11.85
N THR A 102 -9.32 4.63 -10.93
CA THR A 102 -9.17 6.06 -11.25
C THR A 102 -8.01 6.31 -12.21
N GLY A 103 -6.87 5.64 -12.03
CA GLY A 103 -5.73 5.72 -12.95
C GLY A 103 -6.06 5.22 -14.35
N ALA A 104 -6.81 4.12 -14.47
CA ALA A 104 -7.28 3.61 -15.76
C ALA A 104 -8.26 4.58 -16.44
N ILE A 105 -9.17 5.19 -15.69
CA ILE A 105 -10.07 6.23 -16.21
C ILE A 105 -9.28 7.43 -16.73
N ILE A 106 -8.31 7.92 -15.97
CA ILE A 106 -7.45 9.05 -16.38
C ILE A 106 -6.71 8.70 -17.68
N TRP A 107 -6.12 7.50 -17.75
CA TRP A 107 -5.35 7.05 -18.91
C TRP A 107 -6.24 6.95 -20.15
N VAL A 108 -7.37 6.26 -20.07
CA VAL A 108 -8.20 5.91 -21.24
C VAL A 108 -9.09 7.07 -21.68
N CYS A 109 -9.59 7.88 -20.74
CA CYS A 109 -10.59 8.90 -21.04
C CYS A 109 -10.01 10.31 -21.24
N MET A 110 -8.68 10.46 -21.19
CA MET A 110 -7.99 11.76 -21.24
C MET A 110 -8.47 12.66 -22.39
N ASP A 111 -8.76 12.08 -23.55
CA ASP A 111 -9.14 12.82 -24.76
C ASP A 111 -10.65 12.79 -25.06
N SER A 112 -11.46 12.10 -24.24
CA SER A 112 -12.88 11.84 -24.56
C SER A 112 -13.87 12.53 -23.64
N ASN A 113 -13.66 12.53 -22.32
CA ASN A 113 -14.62 13.06 -21.37
C ASN A 113 -13.93 13.80 -20.21
N MET A 114 -13.77 15.10 -20.39
CA MET A 114 -13.08 15.97 -19.43
C MET A 114 -13.74 16.00 -18.04
N ALA A 115 -15.06 15.83 -17.94
CA ALA A 115 -15.74 15.80 -16.64
C ALA A 115 -15.38 14.54 -15.85
N VAL A 116 -15.39 13.38 -16.53
CA VAL A 116 -15.00 12.10 -15.94
C VAL A 116 -13.52 12.09 -15.56
N VAL A 117 -12.65 12.61 -16.42
CA VAL A 117 -11.20 12.72 -16.14
C VAL A 117 -10.96 13.65 -14.95
N SER A 118 -11.61 14.81 -14.89
CA SER A 118 -11.45 15.76 -13.78
C SER A 118 -11.88 15.15 -12.44
N PHE A 119 -13.00 14.42 -12.43
CA PHE A 119 -13.44 13.70 -11.23
C PHE A 119 -12.44 12.61 -10.83
N ALA A 120 -11.96 11.81 -11.79
CA ALA A 120 -10.97 10.77 -11.53
C ALA A 120 -9.66 11.35 -10.99
N LEU A 121 -9.16 12.46 -11.56
CA LEU A 121 -7.99 13.19 -11.07
C LEU A 121 -8.19 13.67 -9.63
N TYR A 122 -9.33 14.31 -9.34
CA TYR A 122 -9.66 14.77 -8.00
C TYR A 122 -9.61 13.63 -6.97
N VAL A 123 -10.27 12.51 -7.27
CA VAL A 123 -10.28 11.33 -6.38
C VAL A 123 -8.87 10.75 -6.24
N HIS A 124 -8.15 10.57 -7.36
CA HIS A 124 -6.80 9.98 -7.37
C HIS A 124 -5.82 10.84 -6.55
N GLU A 125 -5.87 12.15 -6.68
CA GLU A 125 -5.03 13.08 -5.91
C GLU A 125 -5.38 13.05 -4.41
N LYS A 126 -6.66 13.22 -4.04
CA LYS A 126 -7.03 13.26 -2.61
C LYS A 126 -6.80 11.91 -1.92
N LEU A 127 -7.01 10.81 -2.63
CA LEU A 127 -6.67 9.49 -2.12
C LEU A 127 -5.16 9.33 -1.92
N THR A 128 -4.33 9.91 -2.78
CA THR A 128 -2.86 9.92 -2.62
C THR A 128 -2.46 10.50 -1.26
N TYR A 129 -3.00 11.65 -0.86
CA TYR A 129 -2.67 12.23 0.44
C TYR A 129 -3.10 11.35 1.62
N ILE A 130 -4.31 10.79 1.56
CA ILE A 130 -4.82 9.88 2.60
C ILE A 130 -3.92 8.65 2.73
N VAL A 131 -3.54 8.04 1.60
CA VAL A 131 -2.73 6.83 1.60
C VAL A 131 -1.29 7.13 2.04
N VAL A 132 -0.68 8.22 1.59
CA VAL A 132 0.66 8.63 2.04
C VAL A 132 0.66 8.87 3.56
N ALA A 133 -0.32 9.60 4.10
CA ALA A 133 -0.45 9.80 5.54
C ALA A 133 -0.64 8.48 6.29
N SER A 134 -1.46 7.57 5.75
CA SER A 134 -1.70 6.24 6.29
C SER A 134 -0.44 5.36 6.28
N VAL A 135 0.42 5.47 5.26
CA VAL A 135 1.71 4.78 5.17
C VAL A 135 2.70 5.33 6.19
N ILE A 136 2.78 6.66 6.36
CA ILE A 136 3.62 7.28 7.40
C ILE A 136 3.19 6.78 8.78
N TRP A 137 1.89 6.77 9.06
CA TRP A 137 1.34 6.22 10.30
C TRP A 137 1.68 4.72 10.49
N HIS A 138 1.54 3.91 9.43
CA HIS A 138 1.89 2.50 9.45
C HIS A 138 3.35 2.27 9.83
N ILE A 139 4.27 3.00 9.20
CA ILE A 139 5.71 2.94 9.49
C ILE A 139 5.97 3.40 10.93
N TYR A 140 5.38 4.51 11.35
CA TYR A 140 5.54 5.06 12.70
C TYR A 140 5.16 4.03 13.78
N VAL A 141 3.98 3.42 13.67
CA VAL A 141 3.51 2.39 14.62
C VAL A 141 4.45 1.18 14.62
N LYS A 142 4.94 0.74 13.47
CA LYS A 142 5.85 -0.41 13.38
C LYS A 142 7.23 -0.12 13.98
N CYS A 143 7.77 1.07 13.78
CA CYS A 143 9.03 1.49 14.39
C CYS A 143 8.91 1.64 15.91
N HIS A 144 7.81 2.19 16.42
CA HIS A 144 7.65 2.47 17.85
C HIS A 144 7.07 1.29 18.65
N ALA A 145 6.34 0.36 18.02
CA ALA A 145 5.89 -0.87 18.66
C ALA A 145 7.05 -1.81 19.03
N LEU A 146 8.20 -1.71 18.34
CA LEU A 146 9.41 -2.46 18.66
C LEU A 146 10.15 -1.93 19.90
N LEU A 147 9.86 -0.69 20.34
CA LEU A 147 10.54 -0.02 21.44
C LEU A 147 9.81 -0.15 22.79
N LEU A 148 8.62 -0.76 22.84
CA LEU A 148 7.90 -0.96 24.10
C LEU A 148 8.34 -2.28 24.74
N PRO A 149 9.22 -2.27 25.77
CA PRO A 149 9.47 -3.48 26.54
C PRO A 149 8.13 -3.92 27.17
N LYS A 150 7.70 -5.14 26.86
CA LYS A 150 6.60 -5.78 27.58
C LYS A 150 6.98 -5.79 29.06
N ARG A 151 6.26 -5.05 29.90
CA ARG A 151 6.35 -5.24 31.34
C ARG A 151 6.04 -6.72 31.62
N PRO A 152 6.93 -7.45 32.33
CA PRO A 152 6.61 -8.81 32.72
C PRO A 152 5.33 -8.77 33.56
N SER A 153 4.33 -9.51 33.11
CA SER A 153 3.10 -9.77 33.85
C SER A 153 3.48 -10.60 35.09
N SER A 154 3.78 -9.93 36.20
CA SER A 154 3.86 -10.57 37.51
C SER A 154 2.45 -10.97 37.97
N LYS A 155 1.97 -12.10 37.45
CA LYS A 155 1.02 -12.94 38.19
C LYS A 155 1.80 -14.14 38.69
N GLU A 156 2.59 -13.89 39.73
CA GLU A 156 3.14 -14.93 40.58
C GLU A 156 1.98 -15.39 41.48
N ASN A 157 1.39 -16.53 41.13
CA ASN A 157 0.44 -17.23 41.98
C ASN A 157 1.18 -17.71 43.22
N VAL A 158 1.18 -16.92 44.29
CA VAL A 158 1.49 -17.39 45.64
C VAL A 158 0.19 -17.87 46.27
N SER A 159 -0.28 -19.05 45.87
CA SER A 159 -1.29 -19.80 46.60
C SER A 159 -1.08 -21.29 46.34
N ASP A 160 -0.09 -21.88 47.00
CA ASP A 160 -0.03 -23.32 47.30
C ASP A 160 1.14 -23.56 48.25
N LYS A 161 0.97 -23.18 49.52
CA LYS A 161 1.87 -23.64 50.58
C LYS A 161 1.24 -23.67 51.97
N TYR A 162 -0.02 -24.09 52.09
CA TYR A 162 -0.57 -24.59 53.36
C TYR A 162 -1.71 -25.58 53.05
N ASN A 163 -1.35 -26.84 52.84
CA ASN A 163 -2.14 -28.03 53.15
C ASN A 163 -1.16 -29.17 53.43
#